data_AF-A0A7C6RR40-F1
#
_entry.id   AF-A0A7C6RR40-F1
#
_cell.length_a   1.000
_cell.length_b   1.000
_cell.length_c   1.000
_cell.angle_alpha   90.00
_cell.angle_beta   90.00
_cell.angle_gamma   90.00
#
_symmetry.space_group_name_H-M   'P 1'
#
loop_
_entity.id
_entity.type
_entity.pdbx_description
1 polymer ?
#
loop_
_entity_poly.entity_id
_entity_poly.type
_entity_poly.pdbx_seq_one_letter_code
_entity_poly.pdbx_strand_id
1 'polypeptide(L)' 'MIEEFFNKYCTVVDKSDKIYEGYIVGREYNLKTKETLGIFIEIEGKNEYVSVSEIKSIISMNK' A
#
# COMPACT_ATOMS: atom_id res chain seq x y z
N MET A 1 -0.75 7.09 12.84
CA MET A 1 -0.32 8.32 12.12
C MET A 1 -0.05 7.89 10.69
N ILE A 2 -0.58 8.62 9.70
CA ILE A 2 -0.35 8.30 8.28
C ILE A 2 0.82 9.16 7.81
N GLU A 3 1.84 8.53 7.24
CA GLU A 3 2.95 9.24 6.58
C GLU A 3 2.68 9.26 5.07
N GLU A 4 2.63 10.45 4.47
CA GLU A 4 2.59 10.66 3.02
C GLU A 4 3.99 10.47 2.44
N PHE A 5 4.33 9.22 2.16
CA PHE A 5 5.47 8.88 1.33
C PHE A 5 4.98 7.87 0.29
N PHE A 6 5.68 7.83 -0.84
CA PHE A 6 5.50 6.86 -1.93
C PHE A 6 4.48 7.19 -3.02
N ASN A 7 4.48 8.39 -3.63
CA ASN A 7 3.87 8.60 -4.96
C ASN A 7 4.57 7.73 -6.03
N LYS A 8 4.35 6.43 -5.96
CA LYS A 8 4.99 5.39 -6.74
C LYS A 8 3.91 4.47 -7.25
N TYR A 9 3.91 4.31 -8.56
CA TYR A 9 3.01 3.38 -9.20
C TYR A 9 3.42 1.95 -8.86
N CYS A 10 2.45 1.14 -8.46
CA CYS A 10 2.67 -0.23 -8.03
C CYS A 10 1.47 -1.13 -8.31
N THR A 11 1.76 -2.43 -8.31
CA THR A 11 0.76 -3.49 -8.24
C THR A 11 0.91 -4.20 -6.90
N VAL A 12 -0.16 -4.25 -6.13
CA VAL A 12 -0.23 -4.97 -4.85
C VAL A 12 -1.10 -6.20 -5.03
N VAL A 13 -0.56 -7.35 -4.66
CA VAL A 13 -1.28 -8.63 -4.64
C VAL A 13 -1.50 -8.98 -3.18
N ASP A 14 -2.76 -9.15 -2.77
CA ASP A 14 -3.09 -9.61 -1.43
C ASP A 14 -3.04 -11.14 -1.32
N LYS A 15 -3.20 -11.66 -0.11
CA LYS A 15 -3.23 -13.11 0.19
C LYS A 15 -4.45 -13.83 -0.39
N SER A 16 -5.48 -13.09 -0.78
CA SER A 16 -6.68 -13.61 -1.46
C SER A 16 -6.53 -13.58 -2.98
N ASP A 17 -5.32 -13.30 -3.48
CA ASP A 17 -4.99 -13.12 -4.91
C ASP A 17 -5.79 -11.97 -5.58
N LYS A 18 -6.31 -11.02 -4.81
CA LYS A 18 -6.87 -9.78 -5.34
C LYS A 18 -5.74 -8.81 -5.69
N ILE A 19 -5.87 -8.20 -6.87
CA ILE A 19 -4.86 -7.32 -7.45
C ILE A 19 -5.35 -5.87 -7.33
N TYR A 20 -4.48 -5.00 -6.81
CA TYR A 20 -4.68 -3.57 -6.67
C TYR A 20 -3.58 -2.87 -7.46
N GLU A 21 -3.93 -2.19 -8.54
CA GLU A 21 -2.98 -1.45 -9.37
C GLU A 21 -3.25 0.05 -9.23
N GLY A 22 -2.23 0.80 -8.84
CA GLY A 22 -2.42 2.21 -8.51
C GLY A 22 -1.19 2.86 -7.90
N TYR A 23 -1.39 3.99 -7.26
CA TYR A 23 -0.32 4.70 -6.56
C TYR A 23 -0.40 4.39 -5.08
N ILE A 24 0.72 4.04 -4.44
CA ILE A 24 0.76 4.15 -2.99
C ILE A 24 0.65 5.65 -2.67
N VAL A 25 -0.23 6.03 -1.74
CA VAL A 25 -0.41 7.44 -1.36
C VAL A 25 -0.06 7.67 0.11
N GLY A 26 0.06 6.59 0.87
CA GLY A 26 0.55 6.66 2.24
C GLY A 26 0.73 5.29 2.85
N ARG A 27 1.27 5.30 4.06
CA ARG A 27 1.40 4.11 4.91
C ARG A 27 0.88 4.36 6.30
N GLU A 28 0.27 3.34 6.88
CA GLU A 28 -0.02 3.30 8.30
C GLU A 28 1.21 2.81 9.06
N TYR A 29 1.68 3.60 10.01
CA TYR A 29 2.89 3.32 10.77
C TYR A 29 2.63 3.37 12.28
N ASN A 30 3.13 2.35 12.99
CA ASN A 30 3.11 2.28 14.45
C ASN A 30 4.35 2.96 15.03
N LEU A 31 4.18 4.10 15.69
CA LEU A 31 5.29 4.86 16.28
C LEU A 31 5.98 4.14 17.45
N LYS A 32 5.27 3.25 18.17
CA LYS A 32 5.83 2.53 19.32
C LYS A 32 6.74 1.38 18.86
N THR A 33 6.26 0.58 17.91
CA THR A 33 7.01 -0.60 17.42
C THR A 33 7.90 -0.29 16.22
N LYS A 34 7.72 0.87 15.59
CA LYS A 34 8.39 1.30 14.36
C LYS A 34 8.11 0.40 13.16
N GLU A 35 6.89 -0.13 13.08
CA GLU A 35 6.46 -1.06 12.03
C GLU A 35 5.39 -0.45 11.13
N THR A 36 5.41 -0.80 9.84
CA THR A 36 4.32 -0.49 8.91
C THR A 36 3.20 -1.53 9.07
N LEU A 37 1.98 -1.06 9.32
CA LEU A 37 0.80 -1.90 9.53
C LEU A 37 0.00 -2.12 8.25
N GLY A 38 0.02 -1.13 7.36
CA GLY A 38 -0.75 -1.12 6.12
C GLY A 38 -0.28 -0.03 5.17
N ILE A 39 -0.78 -0.09 3.94
CA ILE A 39 -0.56 0.93 2.92
C ILE A 39 -1.90 1.39 2.35
N PHE A 40 -1.94 2.63 1.90
CA PHE A 40 -3.07 3.21 1.19
C PHE A 40 -2.71 3.28 -0.29
N ILE A 41 -3.56 2.72 -1.14
CA ILE A 41 -3.38 2.66 -2.59
C ILE A 41 -4.53 3.44 -3.23
N GLU A 42 -4.19 4.44 -4.04
CA GLU A 42 -5.15 5.15 -4.88
C GLU A 42 -5.33 4.42 -6.21
N ILE A 43 -6.57 4.01 -6.48
CA ILE A 43 -7.01 3.27 -7.68
C ILE A 43 -8.18 4.05 -8.27
N GLU A 44 -8.00 4.62 -9.46
CA GLU A 44 -9.03 5.40 -10.16
C GLU A 44 -9.67 6.51 -9.29
N GLY A 45 -8.88 7.17 -8.45
CA GLY A 45 -9.34 8.22 -7.54
C GLY A 45 -10.07 7.72 -6.29
N LYS A 46 -10.06 6.42 -6.02
CA LYS A 46 -10.52 5.81 -4.76
C LYS A 46 -9.33 5.30 -3.96
N ASN A 47 -9.37 5.52 -2.64
CA ASN A 47 -8.34 5.02 -1.73
C ASN A 47 -8.76 3.68 -1.15
N GLU A 48 -7.95 2.65 -1.38
CA GLU A 48 -8.05 1.33 -0.78
C GLU A 48 -6.97 1.16 0.29
N TYR A 49 -7.34 0.63 1.45
CA TYR A 49 -6.39 0.26 2.49
C TYR A 49 -6.07 -1.22 2.40
N VAL A 50 -4.79 -1.57 2.44
CA VAL A 50 -4.33 -2.95 2.45
C VAL A 50 -3.39 -3.16 3.63
N SER A 51 -3.74 -4.06 4.55
CA SER A 51 -2.86 -4.40 5.68
C SER A 51 -1.60 -5.10 5.17
N VAL A 52 -0.43 -4.74 5.70
CA VAL A 52 0.84 -5.42 5.40
C VAL A 52 0.74 -6.91 5.72
N SER A 53 -0.05 -7.28 6.73
CA SER A 53 -0.29 -8.67 7.09
C SER A 53 -1.07 -9.45 6.02
N GLU A 54 -1.77 -8.76 5.13
CA GLU A 54 -2.56 -9.31 4.03
C GLU A 54 -1.86 -9.18 2.68
N ILE A 55 -0.75 -8.44 2.60
CA ILE A 55 0.01 -8.27 1.37
C ILE A 55 0.87 -9.52 1.12
N LYS A 56 0.75 -10.07 -0.09
CA LYS A 56 1.60 -11.14 -0.61
C LYS A 56 2.82 -10.57 -1.31
N SER A 57 2.64 -9.54 -2.15
CA SER A 57 3.73 -8.88 -2.87
C SER A 57 3.37 -7.46 -3.29
N ILE A 58 4.38 -6.59 -3.38
CA ILE A 58 4.30 -5.25 -3.98
C ILE A 58 5.30 -5.19 -5.13
N ILE A 59 4.81 -4.92 -6.33
CA ILE A 59 5.62 -4.79 -7.54
C ILE A 59 5.70 -3.31 -7.88
N SER A 60 6.90 -2.76 -7.78
CA SER A 60 7.17 -1.38 -8.20
C SER A 60 7.36 -1.33 -9.71
N MET A 61 6.66 -0.43 -10.38
CA MET A 61 6.81 -0.22 -11.82
C MET A 61 7.55 1.09 -12.07
N ASN A 62 8.50 1.09 -13.02
CA ASN A 62 9.02 2.33 -13.57
C ASN A 62 8.03 2.79 -14.64
N LYS A 63 7.58 4.04 -14.54
CA LYS A 63 6.64 4.63 -15.48
C LYS A 63 7.32 5.04 -16.78
#